data_AF-A0A1I4QBY9-F1
#
_entry.id   AF-A0A1I4QBY9-F1
#
_cell.length_a   1.000
_cell.length_b   1.000
_cell.length_c   1.000
_cell.angle_alpha   90.00
_cell.angle_beta   90.00
_cell.angle_gamma   90.00
#
_symmetry.space_group_name_H-M   'P 1'
#
loop_
_entity.id
_entity.type
_entity.pdbx_description
1 polymer ?
#
loop_
_entity_poly.entity_id
_entity_poly.type
_entity_poly.pdbx_seq_one_letter_code
_entity_poly.pdbx_strand_id
1 'polypeptide(L)'
;MSDLKAFLKPSVAEMTNLVFVSSRFTNKDGKPAGFKIKSITQTQNDALIKASTKTVSGKRGQREEIFNKIQYQSRLVVECTAMPNFRDPELLQAYGVVDPLELPGKMLLSGEFA
;
A
#
# COMPACT_ATOMS: atom_id res chain seq x y z
N MET A 1 5.81 -34.60 17.19
CA MET A 1 6.71 -34.05 16.14
C MET A 1 5.98 -33.60 14.87
N SER A 2 4.65 -33.64 14.79
CA SER A 2 3.93 -33.35 13.53
C SER A 2 3.60 -31.87 13.31
N ASP A 3 3.53 -31.05 14.37
CA ASP A 3 3.07 -29.65 14.25
C ASP A 3 4.16 -28.66 13.83
N LEU A 4 5.43 -28.90 14.19
CA LEU A 4 6.54 -27.99 13.87
C LEU A 4 6.74 -27.82 12.35
N LYS A 5 6.47 -28.87 11.56
CA LYS A 5 6.56 -28.81 10.09
C LYS A 5 5.59 -27.80 9.49
N ALA A 6 4.43 -27.56 10.11
CA ALA A 6 3.45 -26.58 9.64
C ALA A 6 3.95 -25.12 9.76
N PHE A 7 4.84 -24.84 10.72
CA PHE A 7 5.38 -23.49 10.96
C PHE A 7 6.73 -23.22 10.26
N LEU A 8 7.44 -24.27 9.83
CA LEU A 8 8.73 -24.11 9.13
C LEU A 8 8.59 -23.63 7.69
N LYS A 9 7.47 -23.96 7.06
CA LYS A 9 7.11 -23.50 5.71
C LYS A 9 5.61 -23.20 5.70
N PRO A 10 5.17 -22.10 6.35
CA PRO A 10 3.81 -21.64 6.14
C PRO A 10 3.63 -21.50 4.63
N SER A 11 2.53 -21.98 4.07
CA SER A 11 2.25 -21.76 2.66
C SER A 11 2.11 -20.25 2.48
N VAL A 12 3.20 -19.59 2.07
CA VAL A 12 3.21 -18.21 1.60
C VAL A 12 2.55 -18.23 0.23
N ALA A 13 1.29 -18.64 0.18
CA ALA A 13 0.41 -18.12 -0.83
C ALA A 13 0.40 -16.62 -0.51
N GLU A 14 1.06 -15.80 -1.34
CA GLU A 14 0.85 -14.37 -1.33
C GLU A 14 -0.66 -14.17 -1.45
N MET A 15 -1.33 -13.99 -0.29
CA MET A 15 -2.78 -14.00 -0.22
C MET A 15 -3.22 -12.81 -1.04
N THR A 16 -3.70 -13.13 -2.23
CA THR A 16 -4.03 -12.13 -3.21
C THR A 16 -5.52 -12.17 -3.42
N ASN A 17 -6.18 -11.09 -3.05
CA ASN A 17 -7.62 -10.94 -3.14
C ASN A 17 -7.96 -9.95 -4.24
N LEU A 18 -8.98 -10.26 -5.03
CA LEU A 18 -9.57 -9.34 -5.99
C LEU A 18 -10.69 -8.57 -5.29
N VAL A 19 -10.60 -7.24 -5.28
CA VAL A 19 -11.54 -6.34 -4.60
C VAL A 19 -12.06 -5.30 -5.60
N PHE A 20 -13.36 -5.06 -5.62
CA PHE A 20 -13.95 -4.02 -6.48
C PHE A 20 -14.19 -2.76 -5.68
N VAL A 21 -13.24 -1.82 -5.76
CA VAL A 21 -13.25 -0.59 -4.96
C VAL A 21 -14.28 0.42 -5.49
N SER A 22 -14.48 0.47 -6.81
CA SER A 22 -15.38 1.43 -7.43
C SER A 22 -15.93 0.92 -8.75
N SER A 23 -17.17 1.30 -9.07
CA SER A 23 -17.76 1.10 -10.40
C SER A 23 -17.21 2.07 -11.46
N ARG A 24 -16.49 3.12 -11.04
CA ARG A 24 -15.89 4.12 -11.96
C ARG A 24 -14.78 3.54 -12.83
N PHE A 25 -14.07 2.53 -12.33
CA PHE A 25 -13.05 1.84 -13.11
C PHE A 25 -13.72 0.74 -13.90
N THR A 26 -13.77 0.84 -15.22
CA THR A 26 -14.36 -0.19 -16.09
C THR A 26 -13.28 -0.85 -16.94
N ASN A 27 -13.36 -2.18 -17.07
CA ASN A 27 -12.53 -2.94 -17.98
C ASN A 27 -13.02 -2.81 -19.44
N LYS A 28 -12.34 -3.47 -20.37
CA LYS A 28 -12.69 -3.48 -21.80
C LYS A 28 -14.11 -4.02 -22.10
N ASP A 29 -14.67 -4.82 -21.19
CA ASP A 29 -16.01 -5.41 -21.31
C ASP A 29 -17.10 -4.56 -20.63
N GLY A 30 -16.75 -3.36 -20.13
CA GLY A 30 -17.68 -2.46 -19.44
C GLY A 30 -18.02 -2.88 -18.01
N LYS A 31 -17.34 -3.88 -17.45
CA LYS A 31 -17.52 -4.32 -16.05
C LYS A 31 -16.55 -3.60 -15.11
N PRO A 32 -16.88 -3.44 -13.81
CA PRO A 32 -15.96 -2.88 -12.83
C PRO A 32 -14.59 -3.59 -12.85
N ALA A 33 -13.51 -2.83 -12.92
CA ALA A 33 -12.14 -3.32 -12.87
C ALA A 33 -11.76 -3.62 -11.41
N GLY A 34 -11.35 -4.85 -11.15
CA GLY A 34 -10.93 -5.27 -9.81
C GLY A 34 -9.52 -4.81 -9.47
N PHE A 35 -9.34 -4.45 -8.21
CA PHE A 35 -8.05 -4.17 -7.59
C PHE A 35 -7.50 -5.49 -7.03
N LYS A 36 -6.28 -5.84 -7.39
CA LYS A 36 -5.59 -7.03 -6.88
C LYS A 36 -4.77 -6.61 -5.67
N ILE A 37 -5.21 -7.00 -4.48
CA ILE A 37 -4.55 -6.67 -3.21
C ILE A 37 -3.75 -7.88 -2.73
N LYS A 38 -2.48 -7.70 -2.40
CA LYS A 38 -1.60 -8.70 -1.81
C LYS A 38 -1.31 -8.38 -0.36
N SER A 39 -1.17 -9.41 0.46
CA SER A 39 -0.63 -9.27 1.82
C SER A 39 0.86 -8.91 1.79
N ILE A 40 1.29 -8.13 2.78
CA ILE A 40 2.71 -7.90 3.07
C ILE A 40 3.11 -8.63 4.36
N THR A 41 4.39 -8.97 4.45
CA THR A 41 4.98 -9.53 5.67
C THR A 41 5.08 -8.47 6.78
N GLN A 42 5.18 -8.91 8.04
CA GLN A 42 5.42 -8.00 9.15
C GLN A 42 6.73 -7.21 8.99
N THR A 43 7.78 -7.84 8.44
CA THR A 43 9.06 -7.16 8.17
C THR A 43 8.92 -6.03 7.16
N GLN A 44 8.12 -6.22 6.11
CA GLN A 44 7.81 -5.17 5.15
C GLN A 44 7.00 -4.06 5.81
N ASN A 45 6.00 -4.43 6.63
CA ASN A 45 5.20 -3.46 7.37
C ASN A 45 6.04 -2.59 8.31
N ASP A 46 6.97 -3.19 9.06
CA ASP A 46 7.90 -2.47 9.94
C ASP A 46 8.80 -1.51 9.16
N ALA A 47 9.22 -1.89 7.94
CA ALA A 47 9.97 -1.00 7.05
C ALA A 47 9.12 0.20 6.60
N LEU A 48 7.83 0.01 6.34
CA LEU A 48 6.91 1.11 6.01
C LEU A 48 6.68 2.05 7.19
N ILE A 49 6.52 1.50 8.40
CA ILE A 49 6.41 2.29 9.65
C ILE A 49 7.66 3.14 9.82
N LYS A 50 8.85 2.53 9.75
CA LYS A 50 10.13 3.26 9.85
C LYS A 50 10.28 4.33 8.78
N ALA A 51 9.92 4.03 7.52
CA ALA A 51 9.95 5.01 6.43
C ALA A 51 8.93 6.16 6.58
N SER A 52 7.97 6.00 7.50
CA SER A 52 6.94 6.99 7.83
C SER A 52 7.20 7.67 9.19
N THR A 53 8.24 7.26 9.91
CA THR A 53 8.69 7.90 11.15
C THR A 53 9.90 8.75 10.86
N LYS A 54 9.84 10.03 11.25
CA LYS A 54 10.98 10.95 11.15
C LYS A 54 11.51 11.25 12.53
N THR A 55 12.83 11.17 12.69
CA THR A 55 13.51 11.66 13.88
C THR A 55 13.75 13.15 13.72
N VAL A 56 13.21 13.96 14.61
CA VAL A 56 13.42 15.41 14.66
C VAL A 56 14.20 15.79 15.91
N SER A 57 14.90 16.92 15.84
CA SER A 57 15.55 17.49 17.02
C SER A 57 14.52 18.30 17.80
N GLY A 58 14.13 17.79 18.97
CA GLY A 58 13.27 18.45 19.92
C GLY A 58 14.00 19.54 20.72
N LYS A 59 13.28 20.16 21.66
CA LYS A 59 13.84 21.20 22.54
C LYS A 59 15.01 20.61 23.34
N ARG A 60 16.11 21.37 23.43
CA ARG A 60 17.35 20.99 24.14
C ARG A 60 18.09 19.78 23.57
N GLY A 61 17.95 19.50 22.26
CA GLY A 61 18.75 18.47 21.58
C GLY A 61 18.30 17.04 21.83
N GLN A 62 17.14 16.83 22.47
CA GLN A 62 16.54 15.51 22.53
C GLN A 62 16.03 15.08 21.16
N ARG A 63 16.20 13.80 20.81
CA ARG A 63 15.64 13.23 19.59
C ARG A 63 14.18 12.85 19.87
N GLU A 64 13.27 13.33 19.04
CA GLU A 64 11.86 12.99 19.09
C GLU A 64 11.48 12.25 17.80
N GLU A 65 10.69 11.18 17.91
CA GLU A 65 10.18 10.44 16.76
C GLU A 65 8.75 10.88 16.44
N ILE A 66 8.55 11.36 15.22
CA ILE A 66 7.24 11.78 14.71
C ILE A 66 6.78 10.77 13.67
N PHE A 67 5.74 10.02 13.99
CA PHE A 67 5.10 9.10 13.06
C PHE A 67 4.07 9.81 12.18
N ASN A 68 4.26 9.75 10.86
CA ASN A 68 3.33 10.29 9.89
C ASN A 68 2.35 9.21 9.43
N LYS A 69 1.17 9.16 10.06
CA LYS A 69 0.12 8.20 9.75
C LYS A 69 -0.36 8.26 8.28
N ILE A 70 -0.43 9.46 7.70
CA ILE A 70 -0.90 9.65 6.31
C ILE A 70 0.10 9.05 5.32
N GLN A 71 1.39 9.30 5.53
CA GLN A 71 2.44 8.69 4.70
C GLN A 71 2.47 7.17 4.85
N TYR A 72 2.30 6.66 6.07
CA TYR A 72 2.23 5.23 6.30
C TYR A 72 1.06 4.58 5.57
N GLN A 73 -0.15 5.14 5.68
CA GLN A 73 -1.32 4.64 4.96
C GLN A 73 -1.11 4.65 3.45
N SER A 74 -0.57 5.74 2.89
CA SER A 74 -0.29 5.84 1.45
C SER A 74 0.72 4.79 1.00
N ARG A 75 1.80 4.58 1.76
CA ARG A 75 2.79 3.53 1.49
C ARG A 75 2.18 2.13 1.57
N LEU A 76 1.32 1.90 2.55
CA LEU A 76 0.66 0.61 2.74
C LEU A 76 -0.28 0.30 1.57
N VAL A 77 -1.09 1.27 1.13
CA VAL A 77 -1.97 1.10 -0.05
C VAL A 77 -1.14 0.80 -1.30
N VAL A 78 -0.03 1.52 -1.51
CA VAL A 78 0.84 1.30 -2.67
C VAL A 78 1.53 -0.06 -2.64
N GLU A 79 2.00 -0.52 -1.48
CA GLU A 79 2.64 -1.84 -1.38
C GLU A 79 1.64 -3.00 -1.44
N CYS A 80 0.47 -2.85 -0.83
CA CYS A 80 -0.55 -3.90 -0.82
C CYS A 80 -1.31 -3.99 -2.14
N THR A 81 -1.28 -2.98 -3.01
CA THR A 81 -1.99 -3.03 -4.30
C THR A 81 -1.08 -3.51 -5.41
N ALA A 82 -1.30 -4.74 -5.88
CA ALA A 82 -0.60 -5.33 -7.03
C ALA A 82 -1.19 -4.88 -8.37
N MET A 83 -2.50 -4.60 -8.41
CA MET A 83 -3.17 -4.03 -9.59
C MET A 83 -4.28 -3.06 -9.15
N PRO A 84 -4.35 -1.85 -9.70
CA PRO A 84 -3.39 -1.24 -10.62
C PRO A 84 -2.01 -1.06 -9.96
N ASN A 85 -0.93 -1.16 -10.75
CA ASN A 85 0.41 -0.89 -10.24
C ASN A 85 0.61 0.62 -10.13
N PHE A 86 0.55 1.16 -8.91
CA PHE A 86 0.71 2.60 -8.69
C PHE A 86 2.11 3.14 -9.03
N ARG A 87 3.08 2.27 -9.30
CA ARG A 87 4.43 2.65 -9.76
C ARG A 87 4.58 2.63 -11.27
N ASP A 88 3.51 2.32 -11.99
CA ASP A 88 3.52 2.28 -13.45
C ASP A 88 3.70 3.71 -14.02
N PRO A 89 4.74 3.95 -14.85
CA PRO A 89 5.00 5.27 -15.42
C PRO A 89 3.86 5.82 -16.27
N GLU A 90 3.15 4.95 -17.02
CA GLU A 90 2.02 5.37 -17.85
C GLU A 90 0.86 5.84 -16.98
N LEU A 91 0.62 5.13 -15.87
CA LEU A 91 -0.41 5.49 -14.91
C LEU A 91 -0.06 6.79 -14.19
N LEU A 92 1.18 6.95 -13.73
CA LEU A 92 1.65 8.17 -13.10
C LEU A 92 1.55 9.37 -14.04
N GLN A 93 1.95 9.20 -15.30
CA GLN A 93 1.83 10.24 -16.32
C GLN A 93 0.37 10.59 -16.62
N ALA A 94 -0.51 9.60 -16.76
CA ALA A 94 -1.94 9.82 -17.01
C ALA A 94 -2.61 10.64 -15.91
N TYR A 95 -2.18 10.44 -14.66
CA TYR A 95 -2.66 11.22 -13.52
C TYR A 95 -1.82 12.47 -13.23
N GLY A 96 -0.74 12.74 -13.97
CA GLY A 96 0.14 13.89 -13.75
C GLY A 96 0.74 13.91 -12.34
N VAL A 97 1.23 12.75 -11.89
CA VAL A 97 1.88 12.55 -10.58
C VAL A 97 3.28 12.01 -10.80
N VAL A 98 4.25 12.46 -10.00
CA VAL A 98 5.62 11.94 -10.04
C VAL A 98 5.85 10.91 -8.93
N ASP A 99 5.32 11.16 -7.72
CA ASP A 99 5.45 10.24 -6.59
C ASP A 99 4.31 9.20 -6.58
N PRO A 100 4.61 7.89 -6.70
CA PRO A 100 3.62 6.82 -6.56
C PRO A 100 2.74 6.91 -5.30
N LEU A 101 3.23 7.51 -4.22
CA LEU A 101 2.47 7.65 -2.98
C LEU A 101 1.32 8.65 -3.07
N GLU A 102 1.37 9.61 -4.00
CA GLU A 102 0.31 10.60 -4.22
C GLU A 102 -0.80 10.07 -5.13
N LEU A 103 -0.49 9.07 -5.97
CA LEU A 103 -1.39 8.56 -6.99
C LEU A 103 -2.70 8.00 -6.41
N PRO A 104 -2.71 7.15 -5.35
CA PRO A 104 -3.96 6.66 -4.76
C PRO A 104 -4.90 7.79 -4.31
N GLY A 105 -4.36 8.85 -3.70
CA GLY A 105 -5.14 10.00 -3.23
C GLY A 105 -5.68 10.88 -4.37
N LYS A 106 -5.05 10.84 -5.55
CA LYS A 106 -5.53 11.54 -6.76
C LYS A 106 -6.53 10.70 -7.56
N MET A 107 -6.40 9.38 -7.50
CA MET A 107 -7.23 8.42 -8.25
C MET A 107 -8.55 8.10 -7.55
N LEU A 108 -8.50 7.88 -6.24
CA LEU A 108 -9.62 7.41 -5.44
C LEU A 108 -10.37 8.59 -4.82
N LEU A 109 -11.70 8.48 -4.75
CA LEU A 109 -12.52 9.42 -3.99
C LEU A 109 -12.31 9.18 -2.49
N SER A 110 -12.60 10.18 -1.66
CA SER A 110 -12.44 10.05 -0.20
C SER A 110 -13.17 8.85 0.40
N GLY A 111 -14.37 8.54 -0.10
CA GLY A 111 -15.15 7.35 0.32
C GLY A 111 -14.63 6.02 -0.24
N GLU A 112 -13.80 6.03 -1.27
CA GLU A 112 -13.13 4.85 -1.83
C GLU A 112 -11.75 4.61 -1.20
N PHE A 113 -11.14 5.66 -0.64
CA PHE A 113 -9.83 5.63 0.01
C PHE A 113 -9.91 5.31 1.52
N ALA A 114 -11.04 5.62 2.16
CA ALA A 114 -11.24 5.54 3.61
C ALA A 114 -11.31 4.11 4.17
#